data_AF-A0A9E4D4Z2-F1
#
_entry.id   AF-A0A9E4D4Z2-F1
#
_cell.length_a   1.000
_cell.length_b   1.000
_cell.length_c   1.000
_cell.angle_alpha   90.00
_cell.angle_beta   90.00
_cell.angle_gamma   90.00
#
_symmetry.space_group_name_H-M   'P 1'
#
loop_
_entity.id
_entity.type
_entity.pdbx_description
1 polymer ?
#
loop_
_entity_poly.entity_id
_entity_poly.type
_entity_poly.pdbx_seq_one_letter_code
_entity_poly.pdbx_strand_id
1 'polypeptide(L)' 'MTRTAKPPRERAARALCRLHGHRPDTRFDGKAMWESYLDEVDTVIASAMGEETLRNMKDAE' A
#
# COMPACT_ATOMS: atom_id res chain seq x y z
N MET A 1 -3.46 -21.31 11.53
CA MET A 1 -2.53 -20.17 11.35
C MET A 1 -3.34 -19.01 10.81
N THR A 2 -3.75 -18.06 11.65
CA THR A 2 -4.45 -16.86 11.20
C THR A 2 -3.50 -16.11 10.28
N ARG A 3 -3.80 -16.13 8.98
CA ARG A 3 -2.99 -15.47 7.96
C ARG A 3 -3.05 -13.98 8.28
N THR A 4 -2.03 -13.43 8.93
CA THR A 4 -1.94 -12.01 9.29
C THR A 4 -2.38 -11.21 8.08
N ALA A 5 -3.53 -10.56 8.19
CA ALA A 5 -4.06 -9.78 7.09
C ALA A 5 -3.02 -8.70 6.81
N LYS A 6 -2.52 -8.65 5.58
CA LYS A 6 -1.59 -7.61 5.15
C LYS A 6 -2.15 -6.24 5.54
N PRO A 7 -1.30 -5.30 5.97
CA PRO A 7 -1.76 -4.00 6.38
C PRO A 7 -2.58 -3.32 5.27
N PRO A 8 -3.53 -2.45 5.64
CA PRO A 8 -4.43 -1.83 4.67
C PRO A 8 -3.68 -1.06 3.56
N ARG A 9 -2.56 -0.41 3.88
CA ARG A 9 -1.70 0.30 2.92
C ARG A 9 -1.09 -0.66 1.91
N GLU A 10 -0.45 -1.74 2.36
CA GLU A 10 0.06 -2.79 1.46
C GLU A 10 -1.05 -3.39 0.57
N ARG A 11 -2.23 -3.65 1.13
CA ARG A 11 -3.36 -4.20 0.35
C ARG A 11 -3.81 -3.25 -0.76
N ALA A 12 -3.92 -1.96 -0.46
CA ALA A 12 -4.28 -0.94 -1.44
C ALA A 12 -3.20 -0.81 -2.52
N ALA A 13 -1.92 -0.76 -2.14
CA ALA A 13 -0.82 -0.64 -3.08
C ALA A 13 -0.72 -1.87 -4.02
N ARG A 14 -0.96 -3.07 -3.50
CA ARG A 14 -1.07 -4.30 -4.30
C ARG A 14 -2.27 -4.28 -5.25
N ALA A 15 -3.37 -3.62 -4.88
CA ALA A 15 -4.52 -3.45 -5.75
C ALA A 15 -4.19 -2.48 -6.90
N LEU A 16 -3.49 -1.39 -6.63
CA LEU A 16 -2.99 -0.47 -7.66
C LEU A 16 -2.04 -1.16 -8.63
N CYS A 17 -1.09 -1.96 -8.14
CA CYS A 17 -0.25 -2.79 -9.01
C CYS A 17 -1.08 -3.60 -10.01
N ARG A 18 -2.12 -4.30 -9.54
CA ARG A 18 -2.99 -5.11 -10.39
C ARG A 18 -3.80 -4.28 -11.36
N LEU A 19 -4.28 -3.10 -10.94
CA LEU A 19 -4.98 -2.15 -11.80
C LEU A 19 -4.11 -1.70 -12.98
N HIS A 20 -2.83 -1.43 -12.72
CA HIS A 20 -1.85 -1.04 -13.73
C HIS A 20 -1.23 -2.22 -14.49
N GLY A 21 -1.68 -3.47 -14.25
CA GLY A 21 -1.19 -4.66 -14.93
C GLY A 21 0.18 -5.16 -14.44
N HIS A 22 0.67 -4.63 -13.31
CA HIS A 22 1.92 -5.07 -12.70
C HIS A 22 1.69 -6.18 -11.67
N ARG A 23 2.67 -7.10 -11.59
CA ARG A 23 2.70 -8.11 -10.53
C ARG A 23 3.22 -7.44 -9.25
N PRO A 24 2.45 -7.42 -8.15
CA PRO A 24 2.84 -6.71 -6.93
C PRO A 24 4.15 -7.23 -6.31
N ASP A 25 4.44 -8.52 -6.43
CA ASP A 25 5.62 -9.17 -5.85
C ASP A 25 6.85 -9.16 -6.79
N THR A 26 6.73 -8.58 -7.99
CA THR A 26 7.90 -8.38 -8.86
C THR A 26 8.85 -7.38 -8.22
N ARG A 27 10.16 -7.62 -8.30
CA ARG A 27 11.15 -6.66 -7.83
C ARG A 27 11.37 -5.56 -8.88
N PHE A 28 11.24 -4.31 -8.44
CA PHE A 28 11.60 -3.11 -9.19
C PHE A 28 12.46 -2.23 -8.28
N ASP A 29 13.62 -1.79 -8.76
CA ASP A 29 14.57 -0.98 -7.98
C ASP A 29 14.94 -1.60 -6.60
N GLY A 30 15.15 -2.93 -6.57
CA GLY A 30 15.49 -3.66 -5.34
C GLY A 30 14.33 -3.84 -4.34
N LYS A 31 13.15 -3.26 -4.60
CA LYS A 31 11.94 -3.35 -3.76
C LYS A 31 10.83 -4.09 -4.46
N ALA A 32 9.80 -4.52 -3.73
CA ALA A 32 8.62 -5.08 -4.36
C ALA A 32 7.83 -3.96 -5.06
N MET A 33 7.27 -4.25 -6.24
CA MET A 33 6.56 -3.29 -7.08
C MET A 33 5.45 -2.54 -6.33
N TRP A 34 4.78 -3.21 -5.38
CA TRP A 34 3.74 -2.58 -4.56
C TRP A 34 4.27 -1.43 -3.70
N GLU A 35 5.53 -1.44 -3.28
CA GLU A 35 6.12 -0.37 -2.47
C GLU A 35 6.19 0.95 -3.26
N SER A 36 6.33 0.89 -4.58
CA SER A 36 6.31 2.08 -5.45
C SER A 36 4.96 2.79 -5.48
N TYR A 37 3.88 2.10 -5.13
CA TYR A 37 2.52 2.66 -5.09
C TYR A 37 2.09 3.16 -3.71
N LEU A 38 2.96 3.04 -2.69
CA LEU A 38 2.63 3.51 -1.35
C LEU A 38 2.40 5.03 -1.30
N ASP A 39 3.11 5.81 -2.10
CA ASP A 39 2.95 7.27 -2.14
C ASP A 39 1.59 7.70 -2.72
N GLU A 40 1.13 7.02 -3.78
CA GLU A 40 -0.22 7.21 -4.33
C GLU A 40 -1.30 6.82 -3.31
N VAL A 41 -1.12 5.68 -2.63
CA VAL A 41 -2.04 5.23 -1.59
C VAL A 41 -2.10 6.23 -0.44
N ASP A 42 -0.95 6.72 0.01
CA ASP A 42 -0.86 7.70 1.08
C ASP A 42 -1.56 9.00 0.70
N THR A 43 -1.38 9.47 -0.53
CA THR A 43 -2.04 10.67 -1.06
C THR A 43 -3.56 10.50 -1.06
N VAL A 44 -4.06 9.36 -1.52
CA VAL A 44 -5.50 9.07 -1.55
C VAL A 44 -6.07 8.97 -0.13
N ILE A 45 -5.39 8.29 0.79
CA ILE A 45 -5.84 8.16 2.19
C ILE A 45 -5.83 9.52 2.89
N ALA A 46 -4.76 10.31 2.74
CA ALA A 46 -4.69 11.66 3.30
C ALA A 46 -5.82 12.54 2.77
N SER A 47 -6.11 12.47 1.46
CA SER A 47 -7.17 13.26 0.85
C SER A 47 -8.58 12.80 1.25
N ALA A 48 -8.82 11.50 1.37
CA ALA A 48 -10.16 10.94 1.62
C ALA A 48 -10.51 10.80 3.11
N MET A 49 -9.50 10.56 3.96
CA MET A 49 -9.68 10.21 5.37
C MET A 49 -8.90 11.11 6.34
N GLY A 50 -8.10 12.05 5.81
CA GLY A 50 -7.27 12.96 6.61
C GLY A 50 -5.91 12.38 7.01
N GLU A 51 -4.98 13.27 7.35
CA GLU A 51 -3.60 12.92 7.70
C GLU A 51 -3.47 12.13 9.00
N GLU A 52 -4.39 12.31 9.95
CA GLU A 52 -4.43 11.56 11.21
C GLU A 52 -4.70 10.08 10.96
N THR A 53 -5.69 9.78 10.11
CA THR A 53 -6.01 8.40 9.71
C THR A 53 -4.83 7.75 9.00
N LEU A 54 -4.18 8.47 8.08
CA LEU A 54 -2.98 7.98 7.41
C LEU A 54 -1.87 7.66 8.42
N ARG A 55 -1.61 8.56 9.37
CA ARG A 55 -0.59 8.36 10.41
C ARG A 55 -0.87 7.12 11.24
N ASN A 56 -2.11 6.92 11.68
CA ASN A 56 -2.50 5.74 12.46
C ASN A 56 -2.32 4.44 11.66
N MET A 57 -2.53 4.48 10.34
CA MET A 57 -2.27 3.33 9.48
C MET A 57 -0.77 3.03 9.30
N LYS A 58 0.08 4.07 9.28
CA LYS A 58 1.55 3.92 9.19
C LYS A 58 2.16 3.36 10.48
N ASP A 59 1.60 3.71 11.63
CA ASP A 59 2.06 3.24 12.95
C ASP A 59 1.68 1.78 13.23
N ALA A 60 0.63 1.29 12.57
CA ALA A 60 0.13 -0.08 12.70
C ALA A 60 0.82 -1.10 11.77
N GLU A 61 1.90 -0.71 11.08
CA GLU A 61 2.62 -1.51 10.07
C GLU A 61 3.95 -2.10 10.52
#